data_AF-A0A2N6TGX1-F1
#
_entry.id   AF-A0A2N6TGX1-F1
#
_cell.length_a   1.000
_cell.length_b   1.000
_cell.length_c   1.000
_cell.angle_alpha   90.00
_cell.angle_beta   90.00
_cell.angle_gamma   90.00
#
_symmetry.space_group_name_H-M   'P 1'
#
loop_
_entity.id
_entity.type
_entity.pdbx_description
1 polymer ?
#
loop_
_entity_poly.entity_id
_entity_poly.type
_entity_poly.pdbx_seq_one_letter_code
_entity_poly.pdbx_strand_id
1 'polypeptide(L)' 'METRVMKKLILVLLFLPICIQIFSIQSKKNLVRVDIIGKSGVKSYYVNFSNEQNLDSFEIYDTSD' A
#
# COMPACT_ATOMS: atom_id res chain seq x y z
N MET A 1 -32.05 -25.32 3.86
CA MET A 1 -31.68 -24.34 2.81
C MET A 1 -30.96 -23.13 3.42
N GLU A 2 -31.49 -22.55 4.51
CA GLU A 2 -30.91 -21.39 5.22
C GLU A 2 -29.49 -21.62 5.80
N THR A 3 -29.22 -22.80 6.36
CA THR A 3 -27.90 -23.11 6.95
C THR A 3 -26.77 -23.12 5.92
N ARG A 4 -27.04 -23.45 4.65
CA ARG A 4 -26.06 -23.41 3.57
C ARG A 4 -25.74 -21.98 3.15
N VAL A 5 -26.75 -21.10 3.14
CA VAL A 5 -26.60 -19.67 2.83
C VAL A 5 -25.82 -18.97 3.95
N MET A 6 -26.15 -19.24 5.20
CA MET A 6 -25.46 -18.66 6.36
C MET A 6 -23.98 -19.08 6.41
N LYS A 7 -23.66 -20.35 6.12
CA LYS A 7 -22.28 -20.83 5.99
C LYS A 7 -21.50 -20.11 4.89
N LYS A 8 -22.11 -19.86 3.72
CA LYS A 8 -21.48 -19.09 2.64
C LYS A 8 -21.25 -17.64 3.03
N LEU A 9 -22.21 -17.02 3.72
CA LEU A 9 -22.10 -15.64 4.17
C LEU A 9 -20.96 -15.47 5.19
N ILE A 10 -20.84 -16.39 6.14
CA ILE A 10 -19.73 -16.44 7.10
C ILE A 10 -18.39 -16.59 6.37
N LEU A 11 -18.32 -17.45 5.36
CA LEU A 11 -17.10 -17.64 4.57
C LEU A 11 -16.69 -16.34 3.84
N VAL A 12 -17.65 -15.61 3.26
CA VAL A 12 -17.41 -14.32 2.60
C VAL A 12 -16.94 -13.28 3.62
N LEU A 13 -17.57 -13.20 4.79
CA LEU A 13 -17.18 -12.27 5.85
C LEU A 13 -15.77 -12.55 6.39
N LEU A 14 -15.37 -13.83 6.45
CA LEU A 14 -14.01 -14.22 6.86
C LEU A 14 -12.96 -13.87 5.79
N PHE A 15 -13.30 -13.97 4.51
CA PHE A 15 -12.38 -13.64 3.41
C PHE A 15 -12.28 -12.14 3.10
N LEU A 16 -13.35 -11.38 3.35
CA LEU A 16 -13.41 -9.95 3.07
C LEU A 16 -12.23 -9.14 3.66
N PRO A 17 -11.85 -9.26 4.94
CA PRO A 17 -10.73 -8.51 5.50
C PRO A 17 -9.39 -8.89 4.84
N ILE A 18 -9.23 -10.15 4.43
CA ILE A 18 -8.02 -10.62 3.73
C ILE A 18 -7.92 -9.94 2.36
N CYS A 19 -9.02 -9.89 1.62
CA CYS A 19 -9.08 -9.20 0.33
C CYS A 19 -8.78 -7.70 0.45
N ILE A 20 -9.32 -7.03 1.47
CA ILE A 20 -9.08 -5.60 1.72
C ILE A 20 -7.60 -5.34 2.04
N GLN A 21 -6.98 -6.18 2.88
CA GLN A 21 -5.56 -6.05 3.23
C GLN A 21 -4.65 -6.24 2.01
N ILE A 22 -4.89 -7.28 1.20
CA ILE A 22 -4.11 -7.54 -0.02
C ILE A 22 -4.26 -6.40 -1.03
N PHE A 23 -5.48 -5.90 -1.22
CA PHE A 23 -5.75 -4.76 -2.11
C PHE A 23 -5.02 -3.49 -1.66
N SER A 24 -5.06 -3.19 -0.35
CA SER A 24 -4.35 -2.04 0.23
C SER A 24 -2.84 -2.13 -0.01
N ILE A 25 -2.24 -3.30 0.21
CA ILE A 25 -0.81 -3.53 -0.04
C ILE A 25 -0.48 -3.40 -1.53
N GLN A 26 -1.29 -3.97 -2.42
CA GLN A 26 -1.09 -3.84 -3.86
C GLN A 26 -1.24 -2.41 -4.36
N SER A 27 -2.18 -1.64 -3.83
CA SER A 27 -2.41 -0.24 -4.25
C SER A 27 -1.28 0.72 -3.86
N LYS A 28 -0.41 0.33 -2.92
CA LYS A 28 0.66 1.19 -2.37
C LYS A 28 2.04 0.91 -2.95
N LYS A 29 2.15 0.16 -4.04
CA LYS A 29 3.46 -0.20 -4.62
C LYS A 29 4.23 0.97 -5.24
N ASN A 30 3.55 2.09 -5.49
CA ASN A 30 4.18 3.27 -6.09
C ASN A 30 4.86 4.19 -5.06
N LEU A 31 4.68 3.92 -3.77
CA LEU A 31 5.21 4.76 -2.70
C LEU A 31 6.46 4.10 -2.09
N VAL A 32 7.60 4.78 -2.22
CA VAL A 32 8.89 4.30 -1.73
C VAL A 32 9.45 5.32 -0.74
N ARG A 33 9.97 4.84 0.40
CA ARG A 33 10.75 5.68 1.32
C ARG A 33 12.22 5.63 0.91
N VAL A 34 12.82 6.80 0.74
CA VAL A 34 14.23 6.97 0.39
C VAL A 34 14.94 7.70 1.52
N ASP A 35 15.95 7.04 2.10
CA ASP A 35 16.81 7.63 3.13
C ASP A 35 18.12 8.09 2.47
N ILE A 36 18.38 9.40 2.52
CA ILE A 36 19.59 10.02 1.97
C ILE A 36 20.53 10.33 3.14
N ILE A 37 21.71 9.72 3.11
CA ILE A 37 22.76 9.92 4.13
C ILE A 37 23.79 10.89 3.59
N GLY A 38 23.85 12.10 4.17
CA GLY A 38 24.81 13.14 3.83
C GLY A 38 25.70 13.53 5.01
N LYS A 39 26.68 14.41 4.76
CA LYS A 39 27.58 14.94 5.82
C LYS A 39 26.82 15.64 6.96
N SER A 40 25.61 16.15 6.69
CA SER A 40 24.77 16.86 7.66
C SER A 40 23.74 15.98 8.39
N GLY A 41 23.78 14.65 8.22
CA GLY A 41 22.84 13.71 8.82
C GLY A 41 22.01 12.92 7.80
N VAL A 42 20.95 12.27 8.30
CA VAL A 42 20.01 11.47 7.51
C VAL A 42 18.77 12.31 7.23
N LYS A 43 18.35 12.38 5.96
CA LYS A 43 17.03 12.89 5.58
C LYS A 43 16.23 11.79 4.91
N SER A 44 14.95 11.70 5.25
CA SER A 44 14.03 10.72 4.71
C SER A 44 12.99 11.41 3.84
N TYR A 45 12.70 10.83 2.68
CA TYR A 45 11.69 11.31 1.76
C TYR A 45 10.77 10.18 1.36
N TYR A 46 9.49 10.50 1.14
CA TYR A 46 8.59 9.62 0.41
C TYR A 46 8.56 10.02 -1.06
N VAL A 47 8.81 9.07 -1.94
CA VAL A 47 8.72 9.24 -3.39
C VAL A 47 7.51 8.46 -3.87
N ASN A 48 6.54 9.15 -4.45
CA ASN A 48 5.35 8.56 -5.03
C ASN A 48 5.46 8.57 -6.56
N PHE A 49 5.64 7.40 -7.14
CA PHE A 49 5.73 7.22 -8.58
C PHE A 49 4.34 7.23 -9.23
N SER A 50 4.27 7.70 -10.47
CA SER A 50 2.99 7.70 -11.19
C SER A 50 2.51 6.28 -11.53
N ASN A 51 3.41 5.33 -11.70
CA ASN A 51 3.09 3.93 -12.01
C ASN A 51 4.18 2.97 -11.46
N GLU A 52 3.80 1.76 -11.06
CA GLU A 52 4.68 0.65 -10.70
C GLU A 52 5.61 0.19 -11.84
N GLN A 53 5.13 0.31 -13.09
CA GLN A 53 5.77 -0.25 -14.27
C GLN A 53 6.55 0.78 -15.09
N ASN A 54 6.31 2.08 -14.84
CA ASN A 54 6.97 3.17 -15.54
C ASN A 54 7.25 4.30 -14.55
N LEU A 55 8.55 4.54 -14.31
CA LEU A 55 9.07 5.42 -13.25
C LEU A 55 9.44 6.80 -13.81
N ASP A 56 8.86 7.17 -14.95
CA ASP A 56 9.15 8.39 -15.71
C ASP A 56 8.64 9.68 -15.05
N SER A 57 7.67 9.58 -14.13
CA SER A 57 7.23 10.71 -13.31
C SER A 57 7.02 10.32 -11.84
N PHE A 58 7.33 11.25 -10.93
CA PHE A 58 7.19 11.07 -9.49
C PHE A 58 6.99 12.40 -8.73
N GLU A 59 6.41 12.30 -7.54
CA GLU A 59 6.29 13.38 -6.55
C GLU A 59 7.12 13.05 -5.31
N ILE A 60 7.69 14.06 -4.65
CA ILE A 60 8.47 13.91 -3.41
C ILE A 60 7.74 14.61 -2.27
N TYR A 61 7.58 13.91 -1.16
CA TYR A 61 7.10 14.46 0.11
C TYR A 61 8.20 14.33 1.17
N ASP A 62 8.38 15.37 2.01
CA ASP A 62 9.25 15.25 3.18
C ASP A 62 8.55 14.37 4.24
N THR A 63 9.32 13.65 5.05
CA THR A 63 8.77 12.82 6.13
C THR A 63 8.29 13.68 7.32
N SER A 64 8.58 14.98 7.29
CA SER A 64 8.19 15.96 8.31
C SER A 64 6.83 16.63 8.11
N ASP A 65 6.15 16.38 6.98
CA ASP A 65 4.76 16.79 6.72
C ASP A 65 3.76 15.69 7.12
#